data_AF-A0A7X7BSH2-F1
#
_entry.id   AF-A0A7X7BSH2-F1
#
_cell.length_a   1.000
_cell.length_b   1.000
_cell.length_c   1.000
_cell.angle_alpha   90.00
_cell.angle_beta   90.00
_cell.angle_gamma   90.00
#
_symmetry.space_group_name_H-M   'P 1'
#
loop_
_entity.id
_entity.type
_entity.pdbx_description
1 polymer ?
#
loop_
_entity_poly.entity_id
_entity_poly.type
_entity_poly.pdbx_seq_one_letter_code
_entity_poly.pdbx_strand_id
1 'polypeptide(L)'
;MGHFLLGKFMKINDFFEDNGIELNNKKFLVAASAGPDSMALLDMLQKMKVQVIAAHFDHQLRSDSKNETKILQEYCKKYDIPLFTA
;
A
#
# COMPACT_ATOMS: atom_id res chain seq x y z
N MET A 1 15.06 -13.62 11.44
CA MET A 1 14.02 -12.99 10.60
C MET A 1 13.91 -11.46 10.76
N GLY A 2 14.46 -10.84 11.82
CA GLY A 2 14.32 -9.38 12.04
C GLY A 2 15.27 -8.46 11.25
N HIS A 3 16.43 -8.95 10.81
CA HIS A 3 17.45 -8.08 10.17
C HIS A 3 17.08 -7.64 8.73
N PHE A 4 16.36 -8.49 7.99
CA PHE A 4 15.99 -8.21 6.59
C PHE A 4 14.89 -7.15 6.44
N LEU A 5 13.96 -7.10 7.40
CA LEU A 5 12.86 -6.13 7.38
C LEU A 5 13.37 -4.71 7.65
N LEU A 6 14.30 -4.55 8.60
CA LEU A 6 14.88 -3.25 8.95
C LEU A 6 15.55 -2.58 7.74
N GLY A 7 16.33 -3.35 6.97
CA GLY A 7 17.01 -2.84 5.77
C GLY A 7 16.08 -2.39 4.64
N LYS A 8 14.89 -3.02 4.51
CA LYS A 8 13.87 -2.58 3.53
C LYS A 8 13.21 -1.27 3.94
N PHE A 9 12.92 -1.09 5.22
CA PHE A 9 12.36 0.17 5.73
C PHE A 9 13.33 1.34 5.59
N MET A 10 14.64 1.07 5.72
CA MET A 10 15.67 2.08 5.49
C MET A 10 15.65 2.56 4.03
N LYS A 11 15.67 1.65 3.05
CA LYS A 11 15.66 2.02 1.61
C LYS A 11 14.44 2.83 1.16
N ILE A 12 13.25 2.52 1.68
CA ILE A 12 12.05 3.27 1.31
C ILE A 12 12.05 4.65 1.96
N ASN A 13 12.54 4.78 3.21
CA ASN A 13 12.73 6.09 3.85
C ASN A 13 13.74 6.93 3.08
N ASP A 14 14.89 6.35 2.73
CA ASP A 14 15.92 7.02 1.93
C ASP A 14 15.33 7.54 0.61
N PHE A 15 14.51 6.73 -0.07
CA PHE A 15 13.82 7.17 -1.30
C PHE A 15 12.92 8.38 -1.06
N PHE A 16 12.13 8.39 0.01
CA PHE A 16 11.27 9.54 0.32
C PHE A 16 12.09 10.79 0.70
N GLU A 17 13.16 10.63 1.47
CA GLU A 17 14.06 11.72 1.87
C GLU A 17 14.82 12.31 0.67
N ASP A 18 15.44 11.47 -0.16
CA ASP A 18 16.20 11.86 -1.36
C ASP A 18 15.33 12.61 -2.38
N ASN A 19 14.02 12.30 -2.40
CA ASN A 19 13.06 12.96 -3.29
C ASN A 19 12.32 14.13 -2.62
N GLY A 20 12.65 14.49 -1.37
CA GLY A 20 12.01 15.59 -0.64
C GLY A 20 10.52 15.36 -0.35
N ILE A 21 10.10 14.10 -0.24
CA ILE A 21 8.71 13.72 0.01
C ILE A 21 8.53 13.48 1.51
N GLU A 22 7.88 14.41 2.20
CA GLU A 22 7.59 14.31 3.63
C GLU A 22 6.56 13.21 3.92
N LEU A 23 6.92 12.25 4.78
CA LEU A 23 6.00 11.19 5.22
C LEU A 23 5.13 11.61 6.43
N ASN A 24 5.68 12.45 7.30
CA ASN A 24 5.03 12.85 8.55
C ASN A 24 3.90 13.86 8.30
N ASN A 25 2.77 13.70 9.01
CA ASN A 25 1.60 14.57 8.91
C ASN A 25 1.02 14.72 7.49
N LYS A 26 1.34 13.80 6.58
CA LYS A 26 0.73 13.71 5.25
C LYS A 26 -0.13 12.46 5.16
N LYS A 27 -1.11 12.51 4.27
CA LYS A 27 -1.93 11.37 3.91
C LYS A 27 -1.66 10.99 2.47
N PHE A 28 -1.29 9.74 2.24
CA PHE A 28 -0.94 9.21 0.92
C PHE A 28 -2.10 8.43 0.32
N LEU A 29 -2.37 8.65 -0.96
CA LEU A 29 -3.25 7.82 -1.76
C LEU A 29 -2.41 6.82 -2.54
N VAL A 30 -2.63 5.53 -2.31
CA VAL A 30 -1.90 4.43 -2.96
C VAL A 30 -2.84 3.76 -3.95
N ALA A 31 -2.51 3.82 -5.24
CA ALA A 31 -3.17 3.01 -6.25
C ALA A 31 -2.74 1.54 -6.07
N ALA A 32 -3.69 0.66 -5.75
CA ALA A 32 -3.44 -0.74 -5.45
C ALA A 32 -4.19 -1.64 -6.45
N SER A 33 -3.44 -2.48 -7.16
CA SER A 33 -3.96 -3.41 -8.17
C SER A 33 -4.13 -4.84 -7.67
N ALA A 34 -3.96 -5.07 -6.35
CA ALA A 34 -3.78 -6.38 -5.73
C ALA A 34 -2.53 -7.16 -6.20
N GLY A 35 -1.76 -6.61 -7.14
CA GLY A 35 -0.45 -7.14 -7.53
C GLY A 35 0.59 -6.99 -6.42
N PRO A 36 1.62 -7.85 -6.41
CA PRO A 36 2.59 -7.96 -5.32
C PRO A 36 3.32 -6.64 -5.04
N ASP A 37 3.65 -5.85 -6.06
CA ASP A 37 4.37 -4.59 -5.89
C ASP A 37 3.52 -3.53 -5.17
N SER A 38 2.26 -3.36 -5.62
CA SER A 38 1.35 -2.40 -5.03
C SER A 38 0.95 -2.77 -3.60
N MET A 39 0.78 -4.08 -3.33
CA MET A 39 0.53 -4.60 -2.00
C MET A 39 1.74 -4.46 -1.08
N ALA A 40 2.96 -4.66 -1.60
CA ALA A 40 4.19 -4.45 -0.85
C ALA A 40 4.37 -2.98 -0.46
N LEU A 41 4.11 -2.04 -1.38
CA LEU A 41 4.15 -0.61 -1.08
C LEU A 41 3.12 -0.23 0.00
N LEU A 42 1.85 -0.65 -0.17
CA LEU A 42 0.79 -0.40 0.80
C LEU A 42 1.16 -0.95 2.19
N ASP A 43 1.70 -2.17 2.24
CA ASP A 43 2.11 -2.84 3.48
C ASP A 43 3.31 -2.20 4.14
N MET A 44 4.30 -1.75 3.35
CA MET A 44 5.46 -1.03 3.88
C MET A 44 5.04 0.31 4.51
N LEU A 45 4.21 1.10 3.82
CA LEU A 45 3.71 2.37 4.34
C LEU A 45 2.84 2.18 5.60
N GLN A 46 1.98 1.15 5.60
CA GLN A 46 1.18 0.78 6.76
C GLN A 46 2.05 0.43 7.97
N LYS A 47 3.11 -0.38 7.78
CA LYS A 47 4.04 -0.79 8.85
C LYS A 47 4.87 0.37 9.37
N MET A 48 5.20 1.32 8.51
CA MET A 48 5.85 2.58 8.85
C MET A 48 4.93 3.58 9.56
N LYS A 49 3.64 3.24 9.75
CA LYS A 49 2.63 4.10 10.38
C LYS A 49 2.35 5.39 9.62
N VAL A 50 2.60 5.39 8.30
CA VAL A 50 2.20 6.48 7.42
C VAL A 50 0.69 6.44 7.24
N GLN A 51 0.03 7.60 7.23
CA GLN A 51 -1.41 7.65 6.95
C GLN A 51 -1.64 7.34 5.47
N VAL A 52 -2.32 6.23 5.19
CA VAL A 52 -2.59 5.77 3.82
C VAL A 52 -4.07 5.60 3.56
N ILE A 53 -4.45 5.85 2.31
CA ILE A 53 -5.73 5.50 1.69
C ILE A 53 -5.38 4.61 0.49
N ALA A 54 -6.11 3.51 0.30
CA ALA A 54 -6.00 2.68 -0.89
C ALA A 54 -7.04 3.09 -1.93
N ALA A 55 -6.64 3.12 -3.20
CA ALA A 55 -7.53 3.27 -4.36
C ALA A 55 -7.35 2.09 -5.30
N HIS A 56 -8.42 1.40 -5.64
CA HIS A 56 -8.43 0.32 -6.61
C HIS A 56 -9.31 0.71 -7.79
N PHE A 57 -8.81 0.50 -9.00
CA PHE A 57 -9.60 0.64 -10.22
C PHE A 57 -9.85 -0.74 -10.79
N ASP A 58 -11.11 -1.18 -10.78
CA ASP A 58 -11.47 -2.47 -11.35
C ASP A 58 -11.65 -2.30 -12.87
N HIS A 59 -10.66 -2.77 -13.62
CA HIS A 59 -10.73 -2.75 -15.08
C HIS A 59 -11.83 -3.67 -15.65
N GLN A 60 -12.51 -4.50 -14.84
CA GLN A 60 -13.58 -5.44 -15.22
C GLN A 60 -13.21 -6.41 -16.35
N LEU A 61 -11.91 -6.63 -16.57
CA LEU A 61 -11.45 -7.26 -17.80
C LEU A 61 -11.66 -8.78 -17.82
N ARG A 62 -11.70 -9.50 -16.68
CA ARG A 62 -11.98 -10.96 -16.56
C ARG A 62 -12.43 -11.38 -15.14
N SER A 63 -12.86 -12.63 -14.97
CA SER A 63 -13.34 -13.25 -13.72
C SER A 63 -12.40 -13.16 -12.51
N ASP A 64 -11.09 -12.94 -12.72
CA ASP A 64 -10.08 -12.80 -11.66
C ASP A 64 -10.15 -11.47 -10.90
N SER A 65 -10.76 -10.42 -11.48
CA SER A 65 -10.92 -9.10 -10.83
C SER A 65 -11.68 -9.18 -9.49
N LYS A 66 -12.59 -10.16 -9.35
CA LYS A 66 -13.31 -10.40 -8.09
C LYS A 66 -12.38 -10.86 -6.96
N ASN A 67 -11.32 -11.59 -7.29
CA ASN A 67 -10.36 -12.08 -6.31
C ASN A 67 -9.43 -10.95 -5.87
N GLU A 68 -9.01 -10.08 -6.79
CA GLU A 68 -8.18 -8.90 -6.53
C GLU A 68 -8.88 -7.91 -5.57
N THR A 69 -10.12 -7.55 -5.88
CA THR A 69 -10.92 -6.67 -5.02
C THR A 69 -11.10 -7.26 -3.62
N LYS A 70 -11.34 -8.58 -3.53
CA LYS A 70 -11.51 -9.26 -2.24
C LYS A 70 -10.22 -9.21 -1.40
N ILE A 71 -9.06 -9.46 -2.01
CA ILE A 71 -7.76 -9.37 -1.33
C ILE A 71 -7.55 -7.97 -0.75
N LEU A 72 -7.82 -6.93 -1.54
CA LEU A 72 -7.69 -5.54 -1.10
C LEU A 72 -8.67 -5.19 0.02
N GLN A 73 -9.93 -5.61 -0.10
CA GLN A 73 -10.94 -5.39 0.94
C GLN A 73 -10.55 -6.05 2.26
N GLU A 74 -10.10 -7.31 2.23
CA GLU A 74 -9.68 -8.04 3.42
C GLU A 74 -8.44 -7.39 4.08
N TYR A 75 -7.44 -7.02 3.28
CA TYR A 75 -6.24 -6.35 3.77
C TYR A 75 -6.56 -4.98 4.39
N CYS A 76 -7.32 -4.14 3.66
CA CYS A 76 -7.65 -2.80 4.11
C CYS A 76 -8.53 -2.84 5.36
N LYS A 77 -9.51 -3.75 5.44
CA LYS A 77 -10.33 -3.96 6.64
C LYS A 77 -9.50 -4.40 7.83
N LYS A 78 -8.52 -5.28 7.64
CA LYS A 78 -7.66 -5.79 8.73
C LYS A 78 -6.83 -4.68 9.39
N TYR A 79 -6.40 -3.68 8.62
CA TYR A 79 -5.52 -2.60 9.09
C TYR A 79 -6.19 -1.23 9.19
N ASP A 80 -7.53 -1.18 9.08
CA ASP A 80 -8.33 0.05 9.13
C ASP A 80 -7.89 1.11 8.10
N ILE A 81 -7.58 0.66 6.89
CA ILE A 81 -7.21 1.51 5.76
C ILE A 81 -8.47 1.83 4.95
N PRO A 82 -8.80 3.11 4.71
CA PRO A 82 -9.87 3.46 3.78
C PRO A 82 -9.55 2.96 2.37
N LEU A 83 -10.47 2.21 1.77
CA LEU A 83 -10.36 1.70 0.41
C LEU A 83 -11.46 2.34 -0.46
N PHE A 84 -11.05 3.03 -1.51
CA PHE A 84 -11.94 3.49 -2.58
C PHE A 84 -11.80 2.56 -3.78
N THR A 85 -12.92 2.09 -4.30
CA THR A 85 -12.98 1.25 -5.50
C THR A 85 -13.76 1.99 -6.58
N ALA A 86 -13.23 2.07 -7.80
CA ALA A 86 -13.87 2.69 -8.96
C ALA A 86 -13.93 1.72 -10.14
#